data_AF-A0A1V6BYH8-F1
#
_entry.id   AF-A0A1V6BYH8-F1
#
_cell.length_a   1.000
_cell.length_b   1.000
_cell.length_c   1.000
_cell.angle_alpha   90.00
_cell.angle_beta   90.00
_cell.angle_gamma   90.00
#
_symmetry.space_group_name_H-M   'P 1'
#
loop_
_entity.id
_entity.type
_entity.pdbx_description
1 polymer ?
#
loop_
_entity_poly.entity_id
_entity_poly.type
_entity_poly.pdbx_seq_one_letter_code
_entity_poly.pdbx_strand_id
1 'polypeptide(L)'
;MKNQLNFLSSRLGFNVALRHFKFVNKIIKKFENKENLADVINEAFEEKNVDQYQFSPILSALLIDKYKYYSKTFNLKNNYSKPLATISDEIKKWNMFDVVLSYYHPQLGQTLINPKNENSWKNIDKLKENEMVAIYIGYFKDEFDLNLAQKAAKAIINLMNGEKYGDVSAFMEKPKAVAITIEKEEKIQSVKVVEKSASAKSVIKEALAMQKPIEVRSSAKKKLSPQYGITVANELFHNGNVEAWKKIIASYENKYPDIKVLVFYDGEEIKDLNTLFKWGKVKHGTNIYISLLGAEFRDISKLRRYLSQGASNRFEDFLKGDPTKILSLF
;
A
#
# COMPACT_ATOMS: atom_id res chain seq x y z
N MET A 1 -4.92 -34.38 7.56
CA MET A 1 -4.06 -33.90 6.45
C MET A 1 -3.99 -34.85 5.24
N LYS A 2 -4.99 -35.71 4.93
CA LYS A 2 -4.84 -36.74 3.87
C LYS A 2 -5.29 -36.36 2.44
N ASN A 3 -5.86 -35.18 2.20
CA ASN A 3 -6.45 -34.84 0.88
C ASN A 3 -6.00 -33.49 0.27
N GLN A 4 -4.96 -32.82 0.79
CA GLN A 4 -4.56 -31.49 0.29
C GLN A 4 -3.92 -31.51 -1.11
N LEU A 5 -3.35 -32.65 -1.53
CA LEU A 5 -2.70 -32.79 -2.85
C LEU A 5 -3.66 -33.26 -3.95
N ASN A 6 -4.89 -33.65 -3.63
CA ASN A 6 -5.89 -34.07 -4.63
C ASN A 6 -6.23 -32.94 -5.61
N PHE A 7 -5.99 -31.68 -5.26
CA PHE A 7 -6.12 -30.57 -6.20
C PHE A 7 -5.18 -30.72 -7.41
N LEU A 8 -3.98 -31.27 -7.22
CA LEU A 8 -2.98 -31.47 -8.28
C LEU A 8 -3.32 -32.63 -9.22
N SER A 9 -4.25 -33.51 -8.87
CA SER A 9 -4.64 -34.65 -9.71
C SER A 9 -5.48 -34.22 -10.93
N SER A 10 -6.06 -33.02 -10.89
CA SER A 10 -6.79 -32.44 -12.02
C SER A 10 -5.87 -31.58 -12.88
N ARG A 11 -6.05 -31.57 -14.20
CA ARG A 11 -5.33 -30.67 -15.13
C ARG A 11 -5.49 -29.20 -14.72
N LEU A 12 -6.67 -28.83 -14.23
CA LEU A 12 -6.96 -27.48 -13.74
C LEU A 12 -6.07 -27.13 -12.55
N GLY A 13 -6.07 -27.96 -11.50
CA GLY A 13 -5.31 -27.66 -10.29
C GLY A 13 -3.81 -27.80 -10.48
N PHE A 14 -3.34 -28.73 -11.32
CA PHE A 14 -1.94 -28.78 -11.75
C PHE A 14 -1.51 -27.48 -12.44
N ASN A 15 -2.31 -26.97 -13.39
CA ASN A 15 -2.01 -25.72 -14.10
C ASN A 15 -2.05 -24.49 -13.19
N VAL A 16 -2.92 -24.47 -12.17
CA VAL A 16 -2.94 -23.42 -11.15
C VAL A 16 -1.66 -23.46 -10.32
N ALA A 17 -1.27 -24.63 -9.81
CA ALA A 17 -0.05 -24.78 -9.03
C ALA A 17 1.20 -24.45 -9.86
N LEU A 18 1.29 -24.92 -11.11
CA LEU A 18 2.41 -24.62 -12.00
C LEU A 18 2.55 -23.12 -12.27
N ARG A 19 1.44 -22.40 -12.49
CA ARG A 19 1.46 -20.93 -12.63
C ARG A 19 1.97 -20.27 -11.36
N HIS A 20 1.51 -20.72 -10.20
CA HIS A 20 1.98 -20.22 -8.91
C HIS A 20 3.49 -20.46 -8.72
N PHE A 21 4.01 -21.66 -9.02
CA PHE A 21 5.44 -21.96 -8.94
C PHE A 21 6.28 -21.11 -9.88
N LYS A 22 5.84 -20.93 -11.13
CA LYS A 22 6.53 -20.05 -12.10
C LYS A 22 6.57 -18.61 -11.59
N PHE A 23 5.49 -18.14 -11.01
CA PHE A 23 5.39 -16.80 -10.46
C PHE A 23 6.32 -16.60 -9.24
N VAL A 24 6.32 -17.53 -8.28
CA VAL A 24 7.24 -17.49 -7.12
C VAL A 24 8.70 -17.51 -7.58
N ASN A 25 9.04 -18.35 -8.56
CA ASN A 25 10.39 -18.37 -9.14
C ASN A 25 10.75 -17.05 -9.84
N LYS A 26 9.78 -16.35 -10.45
CA LYS A 26 10.01 -15.00 -11.01
C LYS A 26 10.36 -14.00 -9.90
N ILE A 27 9.63 -14.02 -8.77
CA ILE A 27 9.95 -13.17 -7.60
C ILE A 27 11.37 -13.46 -7.11
N ILE A 28 11.71 -14.73 -6.90
CA ILE A 28 13.02 -15.15 -6.39
C ILE A 28 14.13 -14.68 -7.32
N LYS A 29 13.98 -14.85 -8.65
CA LYS A 29 14.98 -14.39 -9.62
C LYS A 29 15.18 -12.88 -9.60
N LYS A 30 14.10 -12.09 -9.54
CA LYS A 30 14.20 -10.63 -9.43
C LYS A 30 14.95 -10.23 -8.16
N PHE A 31 14.61 -10.85 -7.03
CA PHE A 31 15.28 -10.61 -5.76
C PHE A 31 16.77 -11.02 -5.78
N GLU A 32 17.12 -12.17 -6.35
CA GLU A 32 18.51 -12.62 -6.51
C GLU A 32 19.31 -11.73 -7.47
N ASN A 33 18.63 -11.04 -8.40
CA ASN A 33 19.20 -9.97 -9.23
C ASN A 33 19.30 -8.62 -8.50
N LYS A 34 19.18 -8.61 -7.16
CA LYS A 34 19.29 -7.43 -6.28
C LYS A 34 18.15 -6.41 -6.44
N GLU A 35 17.00 -6.82 -6.99
CA GLU A 35 15.78 -6.01 -6.89
C GLU A 35 15.21 -6.11 -5.46
N ASN A 36 14.75 -4.98 -4.91
CA ASN A 36 14.19 -4.96 -3.56
C ASN A 36 12.85 -5.71 -3.50
N LEU A 37 12.69 -6.58 -2.51
CA LEU A 37 11.52 -7.46 -2.43
C LEU A 37 10.19 -6.69 -2.29
N ALA A 38 10.18 -5.52 -1.64
CA ALA A 38 8.98 -4.70 -1.53
C ALA A 38 8.49 -4.23 -2.90
N ASP A 39 9.40 -3.80 -3.76
CA ASP A 39 9.06 -3.36 -5.12
C ASP A 39 8.53 -4.52 -5.97
N VAL A 40 9.21 -5.67 -5.91
CA VAL A 40 8.80 -6.88 -6.64
C VAL A 40 7.40 -7.36 -6.23
N ILE A 41 7.10 -7.38 -4.92
CA ILE A 41 5.77 -7.79 -4.43
C ILE A 41 4.73 -6.73 -4.76
N ASN A 42 5.05 -5.44 -4.65
CA ASN A 42 4.13 -4.36 -4.99
C ASN A 42 3.74 -4.37 -6.48
N GLU A 43 4.70 -4.59 -7.39
CA GLU A 43 4.43 -4.78 -8.82
C GLU A 43 3.50 -5.97 -9.05
N ALA A 44 3.77 -7.10 -8.41
CA ALA A 44 2.91 -8.27 -8.53
C ALA A 44 1.51 -8.09 -7.93
N PHE A 45 1.39 -7.31 -6.86
CA PHE A 45 0.11 -6.93 -6.25
C PHE A 45 -0.69 -6.04 -7.21
N GLU A 46 -0.03 -5.08 -7.87
CA GLU A 46 -0.65 -4.22 -8.90
C GLU A 46 -1.09 -5.03 -10.13
N GLU A 47 -0.32 -6.05 -10.52
CA GLU A 47 -0.68 -7.02 -11.57
C GLU A 47 -1.72 -8.07 -11.13
N LYS A 48 -2.19 -8.03 -9.88
CA LYS A 48 -3.16 -9.00 -9.29
C LYS A 48 -2.65 -10.45 -9.23
N ASN A 49 -1.34 -10.62 -9.22
CA ASN A 49 -0.68 -11.93 -9.08
C ASN A 49 -0.45 -12.31 -7.60
N VAL A 50 -0.49 -11.33 -6.70
CA VAL A 50 -0.36 -11.50 -5.25
C VAL A 50 -1.47 -10.73 -4.55
N ASP A 51 -2.00 -11.29 -3.48
CA ASP A 51 -2.93 -10.62 -2.57
C ASP A 51 -2.22 -10.16 -1.29
N GLN A 52 -2.77 -9.15 -0.62
CA GLN A 52 -2.15 -8.54 0.57
C GLN A 52 -1.91 -9.53 1.73
N TYR A 53 -2.78 -10.53 1.93
CA TYR A 53 -2.60 -11.54 2.99
C TYR A 53 -1.37 -12.43 2.75
N GLN A 54 -0.84 -12.48 1.53
CA GLN A 54 0.35 -13.25 1.17
C GLN A 54 1.66 -12.51 1.48
N PHE A 55 1.61 -11.20 1.77
CA PHE A 55 2.82 -10.39 2.02
C PHE A 55 3.65 -10.95 3.17
N SER A 56 3.04 -11.14 4.35
CA SER A 56 3.75 -11.66 5.53
C SER A 56 4.36 -13.07 5.32
N PRO A 57 3.63 -14.07 4.77
CA PRO A 57 4.22 -15.35 4.41
C PRO A 57 5.41 -15.25 3.45
N ILE A 58 5.32 -14.42 2.41
CA ILE A 58 6.41 -14.24 1.44
C ILE A 58 7.64 -13.61 2.11
N LEU A 59 7.45 -12.55 2.91
CA LEU A 59 8.53 -11.89 3.64
C LEU A 59 9.21 -12.85 4.62
N SER A 60 8.44 -13.65 5.37
CA SER A 60 9.01 -14.63 6.31
C SER A 60 9.83 -15.68 5.57
N ALA A 61 9.26 -16.31 4.54
CA ALA A 61 9.91 -17.39 3.81
C ALA A 61 11.18 -16.93 3.09
N LEU A 62 11.16 -15.74 2.49
CA LEU A 62 12.31 -15.22 1.74
C LEU A 62 13.30 -14.52 2.68
N LEU A 63 12.90 -13.42 3.31
CA LEU A 63 13.85 -12.57 4.03
C LEU A 63 14.35 -13.26 5.31
N ILE A 64 13.47 -13.87 6.10
CA ILE A 64 13.87 -14.50 7.37
C ILE A 64 14.45 -15.90 7.13
N ASP A 65 13.69 -16.79 6.50
CA ASP A 65 14.04 -18.21 6.46
C ASP A 65 15.14 -18.52 5.45
N LYS A 66 15.04 -17.98 4.21
CA LYS A 66 16.01 -18.26 3.14
C LYS A 66 17.25 -17.37 3.22
N TYR A 67 17.07 -16.05 3.32
CA TYR A 67 18.17 -15.09 3.20
C TYR A 67 18.66 -14.51 4.53
N LYS A 68 18.08 -14.92 5.66
CA LYS A 68 18.57 -14.62 7.01
C LYS A 68 18.72 -13.12 7.33
N TYR A 69 17.81 -12.29 6.83
CA TYR A 69 17.74 -10.86 7.13
C TYR A 69 17.53 -10.66 8.63
N TYR A 70 18.17 -9.63 9.19
CA TYR A 70 17.81 -9.14 10.51
C TYR A 70 16.41 -8.52 10.44
N SER A 71 15.57 -8.82 11.42
CA SER A 71 14.23 -8.23 11.51
C SER A 71 13.99 -7.56 12.87
N LYS A 72 13.26 -6.45 12.85
CA LYS A 72 12.84 -5.73 14.05
C LYS A 72 11.45 -5.13 13.86
N THR A 73 10.56 -5.38 14.80
CA THR A 73 9.25 -4.73 14.87
C THR A 73 9.25 -3.62 15.92
N PHE A 74 8.47 -2.57 15.67
CA PHE A 74 8.23 -1.47 16.59
C PHE A 74 6.94 -0.73 16.24
N ASN A 75 6.42 0.02 17.20
CA ASN A 75 5.37 1.00 16.96
C ASN A 75 6.01 2.39 16.87
N LEU A 76 5.48 3.23 15.99
CA LEU A 76 5.86 4.64 15.92
C LEU A 76 5.49 5.33 17.24
N LYS A 77 6.41 6.11 17.78
CA LYS A 77 6.27 6.86 19.03
C LYS A 77 5.69 8.25 18.83
N ASN A 78 5.90 8.83 17.65
CA ASN A 78 5.49 10.19 17.33
C ASN A 78 4.84 10.23 15.95
N ASN A 79 3.95 11.19 15.75
CA ASN A 79 3.52 11.57 14.40
C ASN A 79 4.70 12.18 13.62
N TYR A 80 4.99 11.65 12.44
CA TYR A 80 6.04 12.21 11.59
C TYR A 80 5.57 13.52 10.95
N SER A 81 6.32 14.60 11.18
CA SER A 81 5.91 15.97 10.80
C SER A 81 6.51 16.48 9.50
N LYS A 82 7.55 15.83 8.96
CA LYS A 82 8.24 16.24 7.73
C LYS A 82 7.68 15.51 6.50
N PRO A 83 7.98 15.96 5.27
CA PRO A 83 7.63 15.20 4.06
C PRO A 83 8.27 13.80 4.06
N LEU A 84 7.51 12.74 3.75
CA LEU A 84 8.01 11.36 3.77
C LEU A 84 9.19 11.13 2.81
N ALA A 85 9.29 11.92 1.75
CA ALA A 85 10.43 11.91 0.82
C ALA A 85 11.78 12.08 1.54
N THR A 86 11.83 12.89 2.61
CA THR A 86 13.06 13.11 3.41
C THR A 86 13.61 11.82 4.04
N ILE A 87 12.75 10.86 4.36
CA ILE A 87 13.17 9.54 4.85
C ILE A 87 13.87 8.78 3.73
N SER A 88 13.30 8.83 2.52
CA SER A 88 13.86 8.16 1.35
C SER A 88 15.20 8.77 0.94
N ASP A 89 15.29 10.09 0.89
CA ASP A 89 16.51 10.83 0.53
C ASP A 89 17.69 10.47 1.44
N GLU A 90 17.42 10.22 2.72
CA GLU A 90 18.45 9.82 3.67
C GLU A 90 18.82 8.34 3.52
N ILE A 91 17.84 7.43 3.52
CA ILE A 91 18.10 5.98 3.48
C ILE A 91 18.71 5.56 2.13
N LYS A 92 18.42 6.27 1.03
CA LYS A 92 19.08 6.06 -0.27
C LYS A 92 20.61 6.11 -0.19
N LYS A 93 21.16 6.93 0.71
CA LYS A 93 22.61 7.07 0.90
C LYS A 93 23.22 5.82 1.55
N TRP A 94 22.43 5.05 2.30
CA TRP A 94 22.89 3.87 3.04
C TRP A 94 22.97 2.66 2.11
N ASN A 95 23.90 2.70 1.15
CA ASN A 95 24.05 1.72 0.08
C ASN A 95 24.53 0.33 0.55
N MET A 96 25.04 0.22 1.77
CA MET A 96 25.49 -1.07 2.32
C MET A 96 24.34 -2.04 2.55
N PHE A 97 23.11 -1.59 2.84
CA PHE A 97 22.02 -2.49 3.23
C PHE A 97 20.95 -2.66 2.15
N ASP A 98 20.38 -3.85 2.03
CA ASP A 98 19.02 -3.98 1.50
C ASP A 98 18.02 -3.79 2.64
N VAL A 99 17.00 -2.98 2.41
CA VAL A 99 16.02 -2.66 3.44
C VAL A 99 14.62 -2.83 2.88
N VAL A 100 13.79 -3.59 3.58
CA VAL A 100 12.36 -3.75 3.29
C VAL A 100 11.59 -3.36 4.54
N LEU A 101 10.58 -2.50 4.40
CA LEU A 101 9.66 -2.18 5.49
C LEU A 101 8.30 -2.80 5.21
N SER A 102 7.68 -3.35 6.25
CA SER A 102 6.28 -3.72 6.27
C SER A 102 5.56 -2.84 7.28
N TYR A 103 4.79 -1.88 6.79
CA TYR A 103 4.05 -0.89 7.56
C TYR A 103 2.57 -1.27 7.65
N TYR A 104 2.00 -1.24 8.84
CA TYR A 104 0.64 -1.67 9.11
C TYR A 104 -0.25 -0.45 9.32
N HIS A 105 -0.83 0.04 8.23
CA HIS A 105 -1.74 1.18 8.24
C HIS A 105 -3.13 0.73 8.70
N PRO A 106 -3.83 1.47 9.58
CA PRO A 106 -5.13 1.05 10.11
C PRO A 106 -6.20 0.83 9.02
N GLN A 107 -6.23 1.70 8.00
CA GLN A 107 -7.18 1.62 6.88
C GLN A 107 -6.67 0.79 5.67
N LEU A 108 -5.39 0.91 5.28
CA LEU A 108 -4.84 0.24 4.09
C LEU A 108 -4.37 -1.19 4.39
N GLY A 109 -4.20 -1.57 5.65
CA GLY A 109 -3.60 -2.83 6.05
C GLY A 109 -2.08 -2.85 5.85
N GLN A 110 -1.53 -4.04 5.62
CA GLN A 110 -0.10 -4.25 5.43
C GLN A 110 0.38 -3.63 4.11
N THR A 111 1.28 -2.66 4.19
CA THR A 111 1.88 -1.96 3.05
C THR A 111 3.38 -2.23 3.04
N LEU A 112 3.89 -2.70 1.90
CA LEU A 112 5.33 -2.94 1.72
C LEU A 112 6.00 -1.70 1.14
N ILE A 113 7.12 -1.30 1.73
CA ILE A 113 7.85 -0.09 1.34
C ILE A 113 9.32 -0.46 1.11
N ASN A 114 9.83 -0.13 -0.08
CA ASN A 114 11.26 0.06 -0.27
C ASN A 114 11.59 1.48 0.20
N PRO A 115 12.27 1.68 1.33
CA PRO A 115 12.53 3.01 1.85
C PRO A 115 13.42 3.83 0.90
N LYS A 116 14.22 3.18 0.05
CA LYS A 116 15.07 3.84 -0.95
C LYS A 116 14.32 4.27 -2.22
N ASN A 117 13.06 3.88 -2.38
CA ASN A 117 12.24 4.22 -3.54
C ASN A 117 11.14 5.22 -3.13
N GLU A 118 11.23 6.45 -3.61
CA GLU A 118 10.22 7.49 -3.33
C GLU A 118 8.80 7.08 -3.76
N ASN A 119 8.67 6.29 -4.82
CA ASN A 119 7.36 5.84 -5.29
C ASN A 119 6.66 4.92 -4.29
N SER A 120 7.41 4.17 -3.48
CA SER A 120 6.85 3.30 -2.44
C SER A 120 6.14 4.10 -1.34
N TRP A 121 6.51 5.37 -1.13
CA TRP A 121 5.93 6.25 -0.11
C TRP A 121 4.66 6.97 -0.57
N LYS A 122 4.40 7.08 -1.88
CA LYS A 122 3.31 7.92 -2.44
C LYS A 122 1.89 7.54 -1.98
N ASN A 123 1.69 6.31 -1.52
CA ASN A 123 0.38 5.82 -1.08
C ASN A 123 0.17 5.95 0.44
N ILE A 124 1.15 6.51 1.15
CA ILE A 124 1.11 6.76 2.58
C ILE A 124 1.01 8.28 2.75
N ASP A 125 -0.08 8.74 3.36
CA ASP A 125 -0.28 10.17 3.62
C ASP A 125 0.68 10.65 4.71
N LYS A 126 0.62 10.01 5.89
CA LYS A 126 1.45 10.31 7.05
C LYS A 126 1.75 9.05 7.84
N LEU A 127 2.87 9.09 8.58
CA LEU A 127 3.19 8.11 9.61
C LEU A 127 2.65 8.63 10.95
N LYS A 128 1.76 7.88 11.59
CA LYS A 128 1.12 8.26 12.85
C LYS A 128 1.64 7.44 14.02
N GLU A 129 1.55 8.03 15.20
CA GLU A 129 1.83 7.36 16.46
C GLU A 129 1.03 6.05 16.59
N ASN A 130 1.65 5.06 17.24
CA ASN A 130 1.13 3.72 17.50
C ASN A 130 0.94 2.81 16.28
N GLU A 131 1.17 3.30 15.06
CA GLU A 131 1.19 2.43 13.87
C GLU A 131 2.44 1.54 13.87
N MET A 132 2.28 0.28 13.47
CA MET A 132 3.33 -0.73 13.57
C MET A 132 4.15 -0.80 12.28
N VAL A 133 5.46 -0.99 12.44
CA VAL A 133 6.41 -1.19 11.34
C VAL A 133 7.28 -2.41 11.67
N ALA A 134 7.46 -3.29 10.69
CA ALA A 134 8.51 -4.30 10.68
C ALA A 134 9.60 -3.88 9.70
N ILE A 135 10.85 -3.88 10.16
CA ILE A 135 12.05 -3.61 9.35
C ILE A 135 12.72 -4.95 9.07
N TYR A 136 13.11 -5.16 7.82
CA TYR A 136 14.00 -6.24 7.40
C TYR A 136 15.25 -5.61 6.82
N ILE A 137 16.41 -5.98 7.35
CA ILE A 137 17.72 -5.50 6.91
C ILE A 137 18.56 -6.70 6.51
N GLY A 138 18.95 -6.72 5.25
CA GLY A 138 19.84 -7.72 4.70
C GLY A 138 21.02 -7.08 4.00
N TYR A 139 21.83 -7.95 3.42
CA TYR A 139 23.00 -7.57 2.67
C TYR A 139 23.15 -8.50 1.47
N PHE A 140 23.41 -7.93 0.30
CA PHE A 140 23.61 -8.71 -0.93
C PHE A 140 25.08 -9.14 -1.14
N LYS A 141 25.93 -9.05 -0.11
CA LYS A 141 27.33 -9.54 -0.15
C LYS A 141 27.59 -10.57 0.95
N ASP A 142 28.78 -11.16 0.92
CA ASP A 142 29.10 -12.42 1.61
C ASP A 142 29.12 -12.36 3.14
N GLU A 143 29.40 -11.19 3.75
CA GLU A 143 29.50 -11.07 5.21
C GLU A 143 28.41 -10.15 5.79
N PHE A 144 27.42 -10.75 6.45
CA PHE A 144 26.35 -10.03 7.14
C PHE A 144 26.76 -9.66 8.57
N ASP A 145 27.03 -8.39 8.84
CA ASP A 145 27.29 -7.88 10.18
C ASP A 145 25.98 -7.56 10.91
N LEU A 146 25.59 -8.45 11.83
CA LEU A 146 24.40 -8.31 12.66
C LEU A 146 24.43 -7.04 13.53
N ASN A 147 25.58 -6.66 14.09
CA ASN A 147 25.69 -5.48 14.94
C ASN A 147 25.48 -4.21 14.13
N LEU A 148 26.02 -4.16 12.92
CA LEU A 148 25.83 -3.03 12.03
C LEU A 148 24.37 -2.96 11.51
N ALA A 149 23.75 -4.11 11.20
CA ALA A 149 22.33 -4.18 10.84
C ALA A 149 21.43 -3.68 11.98
N GLN A 150 21.72 -4.02 13.23
CA GLN A 150 20.99 -3.51 14.40
C GLN A 150 21.14 -1.98 14.55
N LYS A 151 22.34 -1.44 14.32
CA LYS A 151 22.58 0.02 14.31
C LYS A 151 21.78 0.70 13.20
N ALA A 152 21.77 0.12 11.99
CA ALA A 152 20.98 0.62 10.88
C ALA A 152 19.47 0.61 11.21
N ALA A 153 18.95 -0.49 11.76
CA ALA A 153 17.55 -0.56 12.19
C ALA A 153 17.20 0.52 13.21
N LYS A 154 18.07 0.75 14.21
CA LYS A 154 17.88 1.83 15.18
C LYS A 154 17.87 3.21 14.53
N ALA A 155 18.75 3.44 13.55
CA ALA A 155 18.77 4.69 12.78
C ALA A 155 17.47 4.89 11.98
N ILE A 156 16.95 3.85 11.31
CA ILE A 156 15.65 3.88 10.62
C ILE A 156 14.53 4.21 11.60
N ILE A 157 14.47 3.52 12.76
CA ILE A 157 13.45 3.75 13.78
C ILE A 157 13.46 5.21 14.23
N ASN A 158 14.63 5.75 14.55
CA ASN A 158 14.76 7.15 14.95
C ASN A 158 14.31 8.10 13.83
N LEU A 159 14.75 7.85 12.60
CA LEU A 159 14.38 8.65 11.43
C LEU A 159 12.86 8.66 11.21
N MET A 160 12.19 7.50 11.26
CA MET A 160 10.74 7.40 11.11
C MET A 160 9.96 8.05 12.26
N ASN A 161 10.58 8.18 13.45
CA ASN A 161 10.02 8.91 14.59
C ASN A 161 10.36 10.42 14.58
N GLY A 162 11.08 10.91 13.55
CA GLY A 162 11.52 12.30 13.46
C GLY A 162 12.66 12.67 14.42
N GLU A 163 13.33 11.68 15.01
CA GLU A 163 14.41 11.82 15.98
C GLU A 163 15.80 11.85 15.31
N LYS A 164 16.83 12.24 16.06
CA LYS A 164 18.23 12.14 15.60
C LYS A 164 18.66 10.68 15.51
N TYR A 165 19.28 10.29 14.41
CA TYR A 165 19.60 8.89 14.10
C TYR A 165 21.10 8.53 14.21
N GLY A 166 21.93 9.44 14.75
CA GLY A 166 23.34 9.17 15.06
C GLY A 166 24.26 9.19 13.85
N ASP A 167 25.48 8.65 14.03
CA ASP A 167 26.46 8.52 12.96
C ASP A 167 26.13 7.33 12.05
N VAL A 168 25.95 7.63 10.76
CA VAL A 168 25.60 6.69 9.69
C VAL A 168 26.73 6.52 8.68
N SER A 169 27.92 7.09 8.93
CA SER A 169 29.08 6.99 8.06
C SER A 169 29.45 5.56 7.69
N ALA A 170 29.27 4.62 8.63
CA ALA A 170 29.55 3.20 8.45
C ALA A 170 28.55 2.48 7.52
N PHE A 171 27.42 3.11 7.17
CA PHE A 171 26.41 2.51 6.28
C PHE A 171 26.67 2.82 4.80
N MET A 172 27.68 3.65 4.54
CA MET A 172 28.11 4.02 3.19
C MET A 172 29.33 3.20 2.82
N GLU A 173 29.24 2.48 1.71
CA GLU A 173 30.37 1.81 1.11
C GLU A 173 31.39 2.85 0.65
N LYS A 174 32.64 2.70 1.11
CA LYS A 174 33.75 3.44 0.54
C LYS A 174 33.91 2.98 -0.92
N PRO A 175 34.05 3.89 -1.90
CA PRO A 175 34.30 3.49 -3.27
C PRO A 175 35.55 2.60 -3.29
N LYS A 176 35.40 1.37 -3.78
CA LYS A 176 36.57 0.54 -4.09
C LYS A 176 37.34 1.30 -5.16
N ALA A 177 38.56 1.72 -4.86
CA ALA A 177 39.50 2.21 -5.87
C ALA A 177 39.69 1.07 -6.88
N VAL A 178 39.04 1.19 -8.04
CA VAL A 178 39.25 0.26 -9.14
C VAL A 178 40.63 0.61 -9.69
N ALA A 179 41.64 -0.19 -9.33
CA ALA A 179 42.86 -0.24 -10.11
C ALA A 179 42.48 -0.81 -11.48
N ILE A 180 42.36 0.07 -12.48
CA ILE A 180 42.11 -0.32 -13.86
C ILE A 180 43.42 -0.94 -14.39
N THR A 181 43.55 -2.25 -14.32
CA THR A 181 44.43 -3.00 -15.23
C THR A 181 43.71 -3.12 -16.56
N ILE A 182 44.20 -2.37 -17.55
CA ILE A 182 43.73 -2.42 -18.94
C ILE A 182 44.29 -3.70 -19.56
N GLU A 183 43.46 -4.74 -19.69
CA GLU A 183 43.72 -5.84 -20.63
C GLU A 183 43.04 -5.55 -21.96
N LYS A 184 43.81 -5.71 -23.03
CA LYS A 184 43.50 -5.37 -24.43
C LYS A 184 42.37 -6.24 -24.99
N GLU A 185 41.47 -5.58 -25.72
CA GLU A 185 40.41 -6.18 -26.54
C GLU A 185 40.97 -7.05 -27.67
N GLU A 186 40.42 -8.26 -27.83
CA GLU A 186 40.43 -9.02 -29.08
C GLU A 186 39.04 -9.07 -29.73
N LYS A 187 39.06 -8.90 -31.05
CA LYS A 187 37.93 -8.68 -31.96
C LYS A 187 37.03 -9.91 -32.12
N ILE A 188 35.71 -9.71 -32.07
CA ILE A 188 34.71 -10.70 -32.51
C ILE A 188 34.23 -10.37 -33.92
N GLN A 189 34.37 -11.35 -34.82
CA GLN A 189 33.90 -11.34 -36.20
C GLN A 189 32.40 -11.67 -36.30
N SER A 190 31.78 -11.01 -37.27
CA SER A 190 30.41 -11.12 -37.75
C SER A 190 30.08 -12.48 -38.39
N VAL A 191 28.91 -13.07 -38.08
CA VAL A 191 28.25 -14.05 -38.95
C VAL A 191 26.74 -13.81 -39.08
N LYS A 192 26.38 -13.52 -40.32
CA LYS A 192 25.15 -13.63 -41.12
C LYS A 192 23.83 -14.08 -40.47
N VAL A 193 22.84 -13.21 -40.68
CA VAL A 193 21.39 -13.44 -40.68
C VAL A 193 20.99 -14.30 -41.88
N VAL A 194 20.15 -15.33 -41.65
CA VAL A 194 19.34 -15.98 -42.68
C VAL A 194 17.89 -15.99 -42.19
N GLU A 195 17.03 -15.33 -42.96
CA GLU A 195 15.59 -15.31 -42.82
C GLU A 195 14.96 -16.65 -43.26
N LYS A 196 13.90 -17.07 -42.57
CA LYS A 196 12.73 -17.70 -43.20
C LYS A 196 11.48 -17.58 -42.32
N SER A 197 10.49 -16.91 -42.90
CA SER A 197 9.04 -16.95 -42.66
C SER A 197 8.48 -18.39 -42.63
N ALA A 198 7.30 -18.75 -42.11
CA ALA A 198 6.03 -18.03 -41.96
C ALA A 198 5.08 -18.76 -40.97
N SER A 199 4.14 -17.98 -40.42
CA SER A 199 2.74 -18.26 -40.02
C SER A 199 2.32 -19.60 -39.38
N ALA A 200 1.72 -19.50 -38.20
CA ALA A 200 0.38 -20.05 -37.93
C ALA A 200 -0.29 -19.26 -36.78
N LYS A 201 -1.28 -18.44 -37.12
CA LYS A 201 -2.26 -17.85 -36.18
C LYS A 201 -3.43 -18.81 -36.02
N SER A 202 -4.10 -18.67 -34.87
CA SER A 202 -5.46 -19.09 -34.51
C SER A 202 -5.77 -20.57 -34.37
N VAL A 203 -5.72 -21.08 -33.14
CA VAL A 203 -6.82 -21.69 -32.34
C VAL A 203 -6.25 -21.63 -30.89
N ILE A 204 -6.84 -21.07 -29.83
CA ILE A 204 -8.13 -21.36 -29.20
C ILE A 204 -8.46 -20.13 -28.34
N LYS A 205 -9.51 -19.42 -28.75
CA LYS A 205 -10.22 -18.42 -27.95
C LYS A 205 -11.51 -19.09 -27.50
N GLU A 206 -11.42 -20.04 -26.58
CA GLU A 206 -12.59 -20.72 -25.98
C GLU A 206 -12.16 -21.59 -24.80
N ALA A 207 -12.07 -20.96 -23.63
CA ALA A 207 -12.19 -21.58 -22.31
C ALA A 207 -12.42 -20.49 -21.24
N LEU A 208 -13.35 -19.57 -21.54
CA LEU A 208 -13.88 -18.58 -20.60
C LEU A 208 -15.39 -18.82 -20.48
N ALA A 209 -15.76 -19.95 -19.89
CA ALA A 209 -17.14 -20.18 -19.44
C ALA A 209 -17.16 -21.37 -18.48
N MET A 210 -17.14 -21.04 -17.18
CA MET A 210 -17.78 -21.74 -16.05
C MET A 210 -16.93 -21.56 -14.79
N GLN A 211 -17.11 -20.41 -14.16
CA GLN A 211 -17.13 -20.28 -12.70
C GLN A 211 -18.05 -19.10 -12.40
N LYS A 212 -19.17 -19.39 -11.71
CA LYS A 212 -20.02 -18.37 -11.10
C LYS A 212 -19.11 -17.52 -10.19
N PRO A 213 -19.11 -16.18 -10.30
CA PRO A 213 -18.29 -15.36 -9.43
C PRO A 213 -18.82 -15.45 -8.00
N ILE A 214 -18.01 -15.96 -7.08
CA ILE A 214 -17.98 -15.34 -5.76
C ILE A 214 -17.28 -14.00 -6.00
N GLU A 215 -17.96 -12.89 -5.68
CA GLU A 215 -17.46 -11.53 -5.86
C GLU A 215 -16.09 -11.35 -5.21
N VAL A 216 -15.02 -11.49 -5.99
CA VAL A 216 -13.71 -10.97 -5.63
C VAL A 216 -13.76 -9.47 -5.90
N ARG A 217 -14.05 -8.71 -4.85
CA ARG A 217 -13.95 -7.25 -4.84
C ARG A 217 -12.58 -6.84 -5.38
N SER A 218 -12.59 -5.89 -6.30
CA SER A 218 -11.45 -5.33 -7.04
C SER A 218 -10.14 -5.29 -6.26
N SER A 219 -9.14 -6.07 -6.70
CA SER A 219 -7.73 -6.05 -6.27
C SER A 219 -6.95 -4.85 -6.82
N ALA A 220 -7.62 -3.74 -7.12
CA ALA A 220 -6.92 -2.49 -7.40
C ALA A 220 -6.37 -1.94 -6.08
N LYS A 221 -5.09 -1.53 -6.09
CA LYS A 221 -4.41 -0.94 -4.93
C LYS A 221 -5.22 0.23 -4.39
N LYS A 222 -5.89 0.01 -3.26
CA LYS A 222 -6.61 1.07 -2.55
C LYS A 222 -5.61 2.11 -2.08
N LYS A 223 -5.98 3.36 -2.24
CA LYS A 223 -5.25 4.53 -1.76
C LYS A 223 -6.16 5.27 -0.79
N LEU A 224 -5.56 6.09 0.05
CA LEU A 224 -6.27 7.02 0.91
C LEU A 224 -6.15 8.42 0.30
N SER A 225 -7.26 9.15 0.18
CA SER A 225 -7.21 10.57 -0.16
C SER A 225 -6.76 11.41 1.04
N PRO A 226 -6.26 12.63 0.81
CA PRO A 226 -6.03 13.59 1.89
C PRO A 226 -7.28 13.80 2.73
N GLN A 227 -7.11 14.17 4.00
CA GLN A 227 -8.24 14.56 4.84
C GLN A 227 -8.80 15.92 4.42
N TYR A 228 -10.09 15.95 4.10
CA TYR A 228 -10.82 17.18 3.81
C TYR A 228 -11.65 17.58 5.03
N GLY A 229 -11.33 18.74 5.63
CA GLY A 229 -12.13 19.31 6.71
C GLY A 229 -13.45 19.89 6.19
N ILE A 230 -14.54 19.57 6.88
CA ILE A 230 -15.88 20.13 6.70
C ILE A 230 -16.24 20.86 7.99
N THR A 231 -16.34 22.18 7.91
CA THR A 231 -16.67 23.03 9.06
C THR A 231 -18.17 22.98 9.33
N VAL A 232 -18.54 22.74 10.59
CA VAL A 232 -19.94 22.78 11.03
C VAL A 232 -20.40 24.22 11.12
N ALA A 233 -21.41 24.56 10.32
CA ALA A 233 -21.96 25.91 10.25
C ALA A 233 -23.13 26.12 11.22
N ASN A 234 -23.82 25.05 11.62
CA ASN A 234 -24.88 25.12 12.63
C ASN A 234 -24.33 25.41 14.02
N GLU A 235 -25.19 25.91 14.92
CA GLU A 235 -24.86 26.06 16.35
C GLU A 235 -24.42 24.72 16.96
N LEU A 236 -25.15 23.65 16.62
CA LEU A 236 -24.88 22.27 17.02
C LEU A 236 -25.01 21.32 15.82
N PHE A 237 -24.16 20.30 15.78
CA PHE A 237 -24.32 19.18 14.85
C PHE A 237 -25.34 18.20 15.42
N HIS A 238 -26.61 18.38 15.05
CA HIS A 238 -27.71 17.61 15.64
C HIS A 238 -28.05 16.37 14.79
N ASN A 239 -29.03 15.57 15.23
CA ASN A 239 -29.41 14.32 14.57
C ASN A 239 -29.79 14.50 13.08
N GLY A 240 -30.39 15.63 12.72
CA GLY A 240 -30.73 15.95 11.32
C GLY A 240 -29.50 16.07 10.42
N ASN A 241 -28.42 16.68 10.92
CA ASN A 241 -27.14 16.74 10.19
C ASN A 241 -26.54 15.34 9.99
N VAL A 242 -26.59 14.49 11.04
CA VAL A 242 -26.13 13.10 10.99
C VAL A 242 -26.89 12.31 9.92
N GLU A 243 -28.22 12.40 9.88
CA GLU A 243 -29.05 11.69 8.89
C GLU A 243 -28.80 12.22 7.47
N ALA A 244 -28.64 13.53 7.30
CA ALA A 244 -28.28 14.11 6.01
C ALA A 244 -26.92 13.57 5.52
N TRP A 245 -25.92 13.53 6.39
CA TRP A 245 -24.61 12.96 6.08
C TRP A 245 -24.68 11.48 5.71
N LYS A 246 -25.44 10.67 6.45
CA LYS A 246 -25.67 9.25 6.10
C LYS A 246 -26.24 9.11 4.69
N LYS A 247 -27.27 9.90 4.34
CA LYS A 247 -27.88 9.86 2.99
C LYS A 247 -26.93 10.34 1.90
N ILE A 248 -26.14 11.38 2.15
CA ILE A 248 -25.14 11.89 1.19
C ILE A 248 -24.06 10.83 0.94
N ILE A 249 -23.51 10.24 2.00
CA ILE A 249 -22.48 9.19 1.90
C ILE A 249 -23.04 7.96 1.21
N ALA A 250 -24.24 7.52 1.58
CA ALA A 250 -24.89 6.38 0.92
C ALA A 250 -25.11 6.62 -0.58
N SER A 251 -25.52 7.83 -0.98
CA SER A 251 -25.64 8.21 -2.39
C SER A 251 -24.30 8.12 -3.14
N TYR A 252 -23.23 8.62 -2.51
CA TYR A 252 -21.88 8.60 -3.10
C TYR A 252 -21.34 7.17 -3.25
N GLU A 253 -21.39 6.37 -2.19
CA GLU A 253 -20.91 4.98 -2.20
C GLU A 253 -21.77 4.07 -3.09
N ASN A 254 -23.05 4.39 -3.28
CA ASN A 254 -23.90 3.67 -4.23
C ASN A 254 -23.49 3.93 -5.68
N LYS A 255 -23.11 5.18 -6.03
CA LYS A 255 -22.58 5.49 -7.37
C LYS A 255 -21.17 4.97 -7.59
N TYR A 256 -20.34 4.95 -6.53
CA TYR A 256 -18.96 4.50 -6.56
C TYR A 256 -18.73 3.34 -5.58
N PRO A 257 -19.14 2.10 -5.94
CA PRO A 257 -19.10 0.95 -5.02
C PRO A 257 -17.71 0.53 -4.55
N ASP A 258 -16.66 0.97 -5.25
CA ASP A 258 -15.25 0.72 -4.95
C ASP A 258 -14.63 1.77 -4.01
N ILE A 259 -15.36 2.84 -3.69
CA ILE A 259 -14.91 3.91 -2.80
C ILE A 259 -15.69 3.87 -1.49
N LYS A 260 -14.96 3.91 -0.37
CA LYS A 260 -15.52 4.10 0.97
C LYS A 260 -15.24 5.51 1.47
N VAL A 261 -16.24 6.19 2.01
CA VAL A 261 -16.06 7.47 2.72
C VAL A 261 -15.76 7.16 4.19
N LEU A 262 -14.59 7.59 4.64
CA LEU A 262 -14.15 7.49 6.02
C LEU A 262 -14.33 8.85 6.69
N VAL A 263 -14.86 8.86 7.91
CA VAL A 263 -15.17 10.07 8.66
C VAL A 263 -14.29 10.10 9.90
N PHE A 264 -13.69 11.24 10.19
CA PHE A 264 -12.79 11.44 11.32
C PHE A 264 -13.22 12.64 12.15
N TYR A 265 -13.08 12.52 13.46
CA TYR A 265 -13.31 13.59 14.42
C TYR A 265 -12.27 13.49 15.52
N ASP A 266 -11.60 14.60 15.82
CA ASP A 266 -10.53 14.66 16.83
C ASP A 266 -9.41 13.63 16.62
N GLY A 267 -9.04 13.40 15.35
CA GLY A 267 -8.00 12.44 14.97
C GLY A 267 -8.46 10.97 14.89
N GLU A 268 -9.64 10.63 15.43
CA GLU A 268 -10.17 9.27 15.46
C GLU A 268 -11.14 8.98 14.31
N GLU A 269 -11.16 7.75 13.82
CA GLU A 269 -12.13 7.29 12.82
C GLU A 269 -13.51 7.02 13.46
N ILE A 270 -14.53 7.65 12.91
CA ILE A 270 -15.91 7.55 13.34
C ILE A 270 -16.62 6.47 12.52
N LYS A 271 -16.73 5.26 13.10
CA LYS A 271 -17.43 4.12 12.48
C LYS A 271 -18.95 4.26 12.51
N ASP A 272 -19.47 4.88 13.56
CA ASP A 272 -20.89 5.18 13.71
C ASP A 272 -21.10 6.70 13.77
N LEU A 273 -21.68 7.25 12.69
CA LEU A 273 -21.98 8.67 12.56
C LEU A 273 -22.89 9.21 13.68
N ASN A 274 -23.73 8.37 14.29
CA ASN A 274 -24.56 8.79 15.43
C ASN A 274 -23.72 9.26 16.63
N THR A 275 -22.46 8.79 16.74
CA THR A 275 -21.58 9.21 17.82
C THR A 275 -21.16 10.67 17.72
N LEU A 276 -21.31 11.32 16.56
CA LEU A 276 -21.06 12.76 16.37
C LEU A 276 -22.14 13.63 17.01
N PHE A 277 -23.35 13.11 17.19
CA PHE A 277 -24.48 13.85 17.79
C PHE A 277 -24.38 14.00 19.31
N LYS A 278 -23.61 13.16 20.01
CA LYS A 278 -23.54 13.15 21.47
C LYS A 278 -23.34 14.57 22.02
N TRP A 279 -24.19 14.97 22.98
CA TRP A 279 -24.31 16.36 23.45
C TRP A 279 -22.94 17.02 23.68
N GLY A 280 -22.71 18.13 22.97
CA GLY A 280 -21.50 18.94 23.10
C GLY A 280 -20.27 18.42 22.34
N LYS A 281 -20.34 17.25 21.68
CA LYS A 281 -19.20 16.68 20.96
C LYS A 281 -18.81 17.53 19.77
N VAL A 282 -19.76 17.97 18.94
CA VAL A 282 -19.47 18.76 17.73
C VAL A 282 -20.30 20.05 17.75
N LYS A 283 -19.63 21.20 17.67
CA LYS A 283 -20.22 22.54 17.77
C LYS A 283 -19.92 23.36 16.53
N HIS A 284 -20.57 24.52 16.43
CA HIS A 284 -20.24 25.54 15.44
C HIS A 284 -18.73 25.77 15.31
N GLY A 285 -18.24 25.88 14.07
CA GLY A 285 -16.83 26.13 13.75
C GLY A 285 -15.92 24.91 13.89
N THR A 286 -16.40 23.78 14.41
CA THR A 286 -15.59 22.56 14.52
C THR A 286 -15.49 21.88 13.16
N ASN A 287 -14.33 21.28 12.85
CA ASN A 287 -14.13 20.51 11.63
C ASN A 287 -14.38 19.02 11.87
N ILE A 288 -15.24 18.44 11.03
CA ILE A 288 -15.30 16.99 10.82
C ILE A 288 -14.50 16.69 9.56
N TYR A 289 -13.57 15.74 9.61
CA TYR A 289 -12.73 15.41 8.47
C TYR A 289 -13.27 14.20 7.72
N ILE A 290 -13.08 14.19 6.40
CA ILE A 290 -13.35 12.99 5.59
C ILE A 290 -12.12 12.60 4.76
N SER A 291 -11.94 11.30 4.56
CA SER A 291 -11.03 10.73 3.56
C SER A 291 -11.77 9.69 2.72
N LEU A 292 -11.28 9.43 1.53
CA LEU A 292 -11.79 8.42 0.61
C LEU A 292 -10.80 7.27 0.56
N LEU A 293 -11.31 6.05 0.69
CA LEU A 293 -10.56 4.81 0.54
C LEU A 293 -11.04 4.11 -0.73
N GLY A 294 -10.18 4.03 -1.75
CA GLY A 294 -10.54 3.50 -3.06
C GLY A 294 -9.38 3.53 -4.04
N ALA A 295 -9.58 3.00 -5.26
CA ALA A 295 -8.53 2.97 -6.27
C ALA A 295 -8.40 4.30 -7.03
N GLU A 296 -9.54 4.93 -7.34
CA GLU A 296 -9.62 6.18 -8.08
C GLU A 296 -10.74 7.05 -7.49
N PHE A 297 -10.47 8.32 -7.19
CA PHE A 297 -11.42 9.20 -6.54
C PHE A 297 -12.14 10.10 -7.55
N ARG A 298 -13.48 10.21 -7.43
CA ARG A 298 -14.34 10.96 -8.36
C ARG A 298 -15.29 11.88 -7.57
N ASP A 299 -15.76 12.97 -8.18
CA ASP A 299 -16.76 13.88 -7.59
C ASP A 299 -16.44 14.43 -6.18
N ILE A 300 -15.16 14.49 -5.79
CA ILE A 300 -14.73 14.90 -4.44
C ILE A 300 -15.26 16.30 -4.09
N SER A 301 -15.17 17.25 -5.02
CA SER A 301 -15.66 18.62 -4.82
C SER A 301 -17.17 18.66 -4.58
N LYS A 302 -17.93 17.81 -5.28
CA LYS A 302 -19.39 17.70 -5.13
C LYS A 302 -19.75 17.06 -3.79
N LEU A 303 -19.01 16.02 -3.37
CA LEU A 303 -19.15 15.39 -2.06
C LEU A 303 -18.87 16.37 -0.92
N ARG A 304 -17.74 17.08 -0.97
CA ARG A 304 -17.40 18.11 0.02
C ARG A 304 -18.47 19.19 0.11
N ARG A 305 -19.00 19.64 -1.03
CA ARG A 305 -20.09 20.64 -1.07
C ARG A 305 -21.35 20.12 -0.38
N TYR A 306 -21.80 18.91 -0.70
CA TYR A 306 -23.01 18.34 -0.08
C TYR A 306 -22.81 18.06 1.41
N LEU A 307 -21.66 17.56 1.85
CA LEU A 307 -21.38 17.39 3.28
C LEU A 307 -21.33 18.73 4.02
N SER A 308 -20.80 19.78 3.39
CA SER A 308 -20.83 21.14 3.95
C SER A 308 -22.27 21.65 4.11
N GLN A 309 -23.13 21.41 3.11
CA GLN A 309 -24.55 21.73 3.21
C GLN A 309 -25.25 20.89 4.28
N GLY A 310 -24.94 19.60 4.38
CA GLY A 310 -25.43 18.69 5.41
C GLY A 310 -24.96 19.05 6.82
N ALA A 311 -23.84 19.79 6.97
CA ALA A 311 -23.34 20.33 8.23
C ALA A 311 -23.82 21.77 8.53
N SER A 312 -24.76 22.27 7.72
CA SER A 312 -25.39 23.58 7.85
C SER A 312 -26.90 23.43 8.00
N ASN A 313 -27.62 24.55 8.09
CA ASN A 313 -29.08 24.59 8.17
C ASN A 313 -29.77 24.00 6.92
N ARG A 314 -29.01 23.82 5.83
CA ARG A 314 -29.47 23.18 4.60
C ARG A 314 -29.56 21.66 4.68
N PHE A 315 -29.27 21.05 5.84
CA PHE A 315 -29.35 19.59 6.00
C PHE A 315 -30.74 19.03 5.64
N GLU A 316 -31.81 19.80 5.84
CA GLU A 316 -33.18 19.42 5.55
C GLU A 316 -33.41 19.09 4.06
N ASP A 317 -32.65 19.71 3.16
CA ASP A 317 -32.73 19.44 1.72
C ASP A 317 -32.40 17.98 1.38
N PHE A 318 -31.60 17.32 2.23
CA PHE A 318 -31.25 15.90 2.07
C PHE A 318 -32.18 14.96 2.84
N LEU A 319 -33.08 15.49 3.67
CA LEU A 319 -34.03 14.67 4.42
C LEU A 319 -35.38 14.52 3.70
N LYS A 320 -35.69 15.42 2.76
CA LYS A 320 -36.89 15.38 1.93
C LYS A 320 -36.97 14.07 1.12
N GLY A 321 -38.18 13.51 1.02
CA GLY A 321 -38.46 12.27 0.28
C GLY A 321 -38.47 11.01 1.13
N ASP A 322 -38.56 9.86 0.46
CA ASP A 322 -38.66 8.54 1.10
C ASP A 322 -37.39 8.21 1.91
N PRO A 323 -37.48 7.98 3.24
CA PRO A 323 -36.34 7.64 4.07
C PRO A 323 -35.62 6.35 3.68
N THR A 324 -36.30 5.43 2.99
CA THR A 324 -35.76 4.13 2.60
C THR A 324 -35.00 4.17 1.27
N LYS A 325 -35.15 5.25 0.50
CA LYS A 325 -34.51 5.38 -0.81
C LYS A 325 -33.18 6.12 -0.72
N ILE A 326 -32.20 5.60 -1.44
CA ILE A 326 -30.94 6.29 -1.66
C ILE A 326 -31.20 7.52 -2.54
N LEU A 327 -30.70 8.67 -2.12
CA LEU A 327 -30.82 9.90 -2.90
C LEU A 327 -30.02 9.77 -4.20
N SER A 328 -30.52 10.33 -5.30
CA SER A 328 -29.79 10.43 -6.57
C SER A 328 -29.00 11.73 -6.62
N LEU A 329 -28.01 11.90 -5.74
CA LEU A 329 -27.21 13.13 -5.65
C LEU A 329 -26.03 13.12 -6.61
N PHE A 330 -25.42 11.96 -6.83
CA PHE A 330 -24.19 11.83 -7.59
C PHE A 330 -24.45 11.42 -9.02
#